data_AF-A0A3M3RWJ4-F1
#
_entry.id   AF-A0A3M3RWJ4-F1
#
_cell.length_a   1.000
_cell.length_b   1.000
_cell.length_c   1.000
_cell.angle_alpha   90.00
_cell.angle_beta   90.00
_cell.angle_gamma   90.00
#
_symmetry.space_group_name_H-M   'P 1'
#
loop_
_entity.id
_entity.type
_entity.pdbx_description
1 polymer ?
#
loop_
_entity_poly.entity_id
_entity_poly.type
_entity_poly.pdbx_seq_one_letter_code
_entity_poly.pdbx_strand_id
1 'polypeptide(L)'
;MIALDAGCANAAAEYFVTTLMKDGWSWDTALLLVNEADWKSRMYRAWHVINAENRADAVALDYEVYQNYWPNLDFCAHGFEADTACWIADPLNAQRAR
;
A
#
# COMPACT_ATOMS: atom_id res chain seq x y z
N MET A 1 12.96 7.63 20.44
CA MET A 1 12.67 8.45 19.24
C MET A 1 13.86 8.30 18.32
N ILE A 2 13.79 7.43 17.31
CA ILE A 2 14.85 7.32 16.31
C ILE A 2 14.76 8.61 15.50
N ALA A 3 15.78 9.46 15.57
CA ALA A 3 15.87 10.62 14.71
C ALA A 3 15.88 10.11 13.26
N LEU A 4 14.92 10.54 12.44
CA LEU A 4 14.94 10.29 11.01
C LEU A 4 16.17 10.99 10.44
N ASP A 5 17.26 10.25 10.27
CA ASP A 5 18.34 10.69 9.42
C ASP A 5 17.79 10.80 7.99
N ALA A 6 17.71 12.02 7.47
CA ALA A 6 17.29 12.27 6.10
C ALA A 6 18.14 11.50 5.08
N GLY A 7 19.40 11.16 5.43
CA GLY A 7 20.26 10.28 4.64
C GLY A 7 19.72 8.85 4.49
N CYS A 8 19.02 8.32 5.50
CA CYS A 8 18.43 6.99 5.43
C CYS A 8 17.09 6.95 4.67
N ALA A 9 16.38 8.07 4.58
CA ALA A 9 15.07 8.12 3.91
C ALA A 9 15.19 7.76 2.41
N ASN A 10 16.20 8.31 1.72
CA ASN A 10 16.46 8.01 0.31
C ASN A 10 16.84 6.53 0.10
N ALA A 11 17.73 6.00 0.95
CA ALA A 11 18.14 4.60 0.87
C ALA A 11 16.97 3.63 1.14
N ALA A 12 16.11 3.95 2.11
CA ALA A 12 14.92 3.16 2.41
C ALA A 12 13.90 3.19 1.25
N ALA A 13 13.70 4.36 0.64
CA ALA A 13 12.82 4.50 -0.51
C ALA A 13 13.35 3.72 -1.73
N GLU A 14 14.65 3.83 -2.03
CA GLU A 14 15.30 3.08 -3.10
C GLU A 14 15.22 1.57 -2.87
N TYR A 15 15.47 1.12 -1.65
CA TYR A 15 15.36 -0.29 -1.28
C TYR A 15 13.93 -0.80 -1.45
N PHE A 16 12.94 -0.05 -0.99
CA PHE A 16 11.52 -0.40 -1.11
C PHE A 16 11.11 -0.54 -2.59
N VAL A 17 11.42 0.47 -3.41
CA VAL A 17 11.09 0.47 -4.84
C VAL A 17 11.77 -0.69 -5.55
N THR A 18 13.07 -0.89 -5.33
CA THR A 18 13.83 -1.96 -5.96
C THR A 18 13.33 -3.35 -5.57
N THR A 19 12.89 -3.53 -4.32
CA THR A 19 12.36 -4.81 -3.84
C THR A 19 11.03 -5.14 -4.52
N LEU A 20 10.08 -4.20 -4.57
CA LEU A 20 8.80 -4.42 -5.26
C LEU A 20 9.00 -4.71 -6.76
N MET A 21 9.94 -4.03 -7.42
CA MET A 21 10.26 -4.32 -8.82
C MET A 21 10.81 -5.74 -9.02
N LYS A 22 11.63 -6.25 -8.10
CA LYS A 22 12.11 -7.65 -8.15
C LYS A 22 10.98 -8.65 -7.98
N ASP A 23 9.94 -8.28 -7.22
CA ASP A 23 8.73 -9.08 -7.02
C ASP A 23 7.72 -8.92 -8.18
N GLY A 24 8.10 -8.23 -9.26
CA GLY A 24 7.31 -8.12 -10.49
C GLY A 24 6.38 -6.91 -10.58
N TRP A 25 6.46 -5.97 -9.63
CA TRP A 25 5.66 -4.75 -9.67
C TRP A 25 6.24 -3.73 -10.64
N SER A 26 5.39 -2.88 -11.22
CA SER A 26 5.88 -1.78 -12.07
C SER A 26 6.60 -0.72 -11.23
N TRP A 27 7.59 -0.06 -11.85
CA TRP A 27 8.29 1.05 -11.21
C TRP A 27 7.33 2.16 -10.78
N ASP A 28 6.37 2.53 -11.65
CA ASP A 28 5.34 3.52 -11.32
C ASP A 28 4.63 3.13 -10.03
N THR A 29 4.09 1.92 -9.94
CA THR A 29 3.36 1.48 -8.75
C THR A 29 4.21 1.50 -7.48
N ALA A 30 5.46 1.04 -7.57
CA ALA A 30 6.36 1.03 -6.43
C ALA A 30 6.69 2.47 -5.98
N LEU A 31 6.89 3.39 -6.92
CA LEU A 31 7.12 4.81 -6.64
C LEU A 31 5.87 5.47 -6.03
N LEU A 32 4.67 5.08 -6.45
CA LEU A 32 3.42 5.58 -5.87
C LEU A 32 3.32 5.21 -4.40
N LEU A 33 3.51 3.92 -4.08
CA LEU A 33 3.39 3.42 -2.72
C LEU A 33 4.38 4.09 -1.76
N VAL A 34 5.61 4.34 -2.20
CA VAL A 34 6.62 5.00 -1.35
C VAL A 34 6.31 6.48 -1.10
N ASN A 35 5.65 7.16 -2.06
CA ASN A 35 5.32 8.58 -1.99
C ASN A 35 4.00 8.90 -1.26
N GLU A 36 3.17 7.90 -0.95
CA GLU A 36 1.94 8.14 -0.19
C GLU A 36 2.25 8.69 1.21
N ALA A 37 1.60 9.80 1.54
CA ALA A 37 1.93 10.63 2.71
C ALA A 37 1.42 10.04 4.03
N ASP A 38 0.36 9.24 3.98
CA ASP A 38 -0.28 8.66 5.15
C ASP A 38 -0.60 7.18 4.94
N TRP A 39 -0.87 6.51 6.04
CA TRP A 39 -1.06 5.07 6.05
C TRP A 39 -2.34 4.61 5.34
N LYS A 40 -3.43 5.39 5.44
CA LYS A 40 -4.70 5.07 4.80
C LYS A 40 -4.53 5.09 3.28
N SER A 41 -3.89 6.13 2.75
CA SER A 41 -3.59 6.28 1.32
C SER A 41 -2.70 5.13 0.83
N ARG A 42 -1.70 4.71 1.61
CA ARG A 42 -0.85 3.53 1.30
C ARG A 42 -1.67 2.25 1.20
N MET A 43 -2.54 1.98 2.17
CA MET A 43 -3.42 0.80 2.16
C MET A 43 -4.34 0.81 0.96
N TYR A 44 -5.00 1.94 0.69
CA TYR A 44 -5.96 2.06 -0.41
C TYR A 44 -5.26 1.85 -1.76
N ARG A 45 -4.06 2.41 -1.92
CA ARG A 45 -3.24 2.20 -3.11
C ARG A 45 -2.81 0.75 -3.25
N ALA A 46 -2.25 0.15 -2.21
CA ALA A 46 -1.79 -1.25 -2.22
C ALA A 46 -2.95 -2.19 -2.53
N TRP A 47 -4.10 -1.99 -1.88
CA TRP A 47 -5.33 -2.73 -2.11
C TRP A 47 -5.79 -2.63 -3.57
N HIS A 48 -5.80 -1.42 -4.13
CA HIS A 48 -6.21 -1.21 -5.52
C HIS A 48 -5.30 -1.92 -6.53
N VAL A 49 -4.00 -2.01 -6.26
CA VAL A 49 -3.03 -2.64 -7.17
C VAL A 49 -3.16 -4.16 -7.17
N ILE A 50 -3.32 -4.79 -6.01
CA ILE A 50 -3.43 -6.25 -5.94
C ILE A 50 -4.73 -6.72 -6.58
N ASN A 51 -4.69 -7.92 -7.17
CA ASN A 51 -5.84 -8.50 -7.86
C ASN A 51 -6.91 -9.00 -6.87
N ALA A 52 -8.09 -9.35 -7.40
CA ALA A 52 -9.21 -9.80 -6.58
C ALA A 52 -8.92 -11.08 -5.78
N GLU A 53 -8.08 -11.98 -6.31
CA GLU A 53 -7.68 -13.21 -5.63
C GLU A 53 -6.82 -12.91 -4.39
N ASN A 54 -5.77 -12.10 -4.55
CA ASN A 54 -4.93 -11.63 -3.44
C ASN A 54 -5.73 -10.89 -2.36
N ARG A 55 -6.76 -10.13 -2.75
CA ARG A 55 -7.66 -9.45 -1.80
C ARG A 55 -8.50 -10.47 -1.02
N ALA A 56 -9.06 -11.46 -1.70
CA ALA A 56 -9.83 -12.52 -1.06
C ALA A 56 -8.97 -13.33 -0.08
N ASP A 57 -7.75 -13.69 -0.50
CA ASP A 57 -6.78 -14.38 0.34
C ASP A 57 -6.43 -13.53 1.57
N ALA A 58 -6.14 -12.24 1.39
CA ALA A 58 -5.86 -11.34 2.50
C ALA A 58 -7.00 -11.28 3.52
N VAL A 59 -8.26 -11.22 3.10
CA VAL A 59 -9.42 -11.22 4.01
C VAL A 59 -9.61 -12.56 4.73
N ALA A 60 -9.21 -13.67 4.08
CA ALA A 60 -9.36 -15.01 4.63
C ALA A 60 -8.24 -15.41 5.61
N LEU A 61 -7.13 -14.67 5.65
CA LEU A 61 -6.01 -14.96 6.54
C LEU A 61 -6.36 -14.72 8.01
N ASP A 62 -5.92 -15.65 8.86
CA ASP A 62 -5.96 -15.49 10.31
C ASP A 62 -4.74 -14.71 10.81
N TYR A 63 -4.93 -13.41 11.04
CA TYR A 63 -3.87 -12.51 11.52
C TYR A 63 -3.58 -12.63 13.02
N GLU A 64 -4.25 -13.53 13.75
CA GLU A 64 -3.78 -13.94 15.08
C GLU A 64 -2.61 -14.93 14.97
N VAL A 65 -2.52 -15.66 13.85
CA VAL A 65 -1.46 -16.62 13.56
C VAL A 65 -0.38 -16.02 12.65
N TYR A 66 -0.79 -15.28 11.61
CA TYR A 66 0.10 -14.65 10.64
C TYR A 66 0.38 -13.18 10.98
N GLN A 67 1.60 -12.72 10.72
CA GLN A 67 1.95 -11.31 10.94
C GLN A 67 1.20 -10.42 9.95
N ASN A 68 0.40 -9.50 10.47
CA ASN A 68 -0.10 -8.38 9.69
C ASN A 68 0.97 -7.29 9.63
N TYR A 69 1.55 -7.08 8.46
CA TYR A 69 2.46 -5.96 8.22
C TYR A 69 1.73 -4.64 7.95
N TRP A 70 0.40 -4.67 7.92
CA TRP A 70 -0.43 -3.48 8.00
C TRP A 70 -0.70 -3.18 9.50
N PRO A 71 -0.75 -1.91 9.91
CA PRO A 71 -0.95 -1.48 11.30
C PRO A 71 -2.36 -1.76 11.83
N ASN A 72 -3.31 -2.12 10.97
CA ASN A 72 -4.66 -2.51 11.37
C ASN A 72 -5.30 -3.47 10.34
N LEU A 73 -6.51 -3.93 10.66
CA LEU A 73 -7.34 -4.83 9.85
C LEU A 73 -8.51 -4.09 9.19
N ASP A 74 -8.38 -2.78 8.94
CA ASP A 74 -9.48 -1.99 8.36
C ASP A 74 -9.92 -2.52 6.98
N PHE A 75 -9.03 -3.21 6.25
CA PHE A 75 -9.35 -3.84 4.98
C PHE A 75 -10.34 -5.01 5.07
N CYS A 76 -10.52 -5.58 6.27
CA CYS A 76 -11.55 -6.58 6.53
C CYS A 76 -12.91 -5.94 6.87
N ALA A 77 -12.99 -4.62 7.06
CA ALA A 77 -14.21 -3.95 7.46
C ALA A 77 -15.23 -3.86 6.31
N HIS A 78 -16.52 -3.94 6.66
CA HIS A 78 -17.59 -3.74 5.70
C HIS A 78 -17.51 -2.32 5.11
N GLY A 79 -17.52 -2.22 3.78
CA GLY A 79 -17.46 -0.94 3.06
C GLY A 79 -16.06 -0.54 2.60
N PHE A 80 -14.99 -1.19 3.05
CA PHE A 80 -13.61 -0.85 2.67
C PHE A 80 -13.38 -0.88 1.16
N GLU A 81 -13.91 -1.89 0.47
CA GLU A 81 -13.83 -1.99 -1.00
C GLU A 81 -14.50 -0.79 -1.69
N ALA A 82 -15.69 -0.41 -1.22
CA ALA A 82 -16.43 0.72 -1.78
C ALA A 82 -15.70 2.05 -1.51
N ASP A 83 -15.19 2.23 -0.29
CA ASP A 83 -14.42 3.42 0.09
C ASP A 83 -13.14 3.55 -0.74
N THR A 84 -12.44 2.44 -0.98
CA THR A 84 -11.23 2.40 -1.82
C THR A 84 -11.56 2.72 -3.27
N ALA A 85 -12.67 2.17 -3.80
CA ALA A 85 -13.14 2.45 -5.16
C ALA A 85 -13.56 3.92 -5.34
N CYS A 86 -14.23 4.51 -4.36
CA CYS A 86 -14.56 5.94 -4.38
C CYS A 86 -13.30 6.81 -4.31
N TRP A 87 -12.33 6.44 -3.46
CA TRP A 87 -11.09 7.19 -3.30
C TRP A 87 -10.23 7.19 -4.55
N ILE A 88 -10.10 6.04 -5.24
CA ILE A 88 -9.30 5.95 -6.48
C ILE A 88 -9.96 6.69 -7.65
N ALA A 89 -11.30 6.78 -7.66
CA ALA A 89 -12.04 7.51 -8.66
C ALA A 89 -11.91 9.03 -8.52
N ASP A 90 -11.45 9.53 -7.36
CA ASP A 90 -11.14 10.94 -7.16
C ASP A 90 -9.92 11.35 -8.04
N PRO A 91 -10.07 12.32 -8.94
CA PRO A 91 -8.99 12.79 -9.81
C PRO A 91 -7.72 13.19 -9.06
N LEU A 92 -7.82 13.71 -7.84
CA LEU A 92 -6.66 14.13 -7.03
C LEU A 92 -5.81 12.92 -6.60
N ASN A 93 -6.45 11.78 -6.36
CA ASN A 93 -5.79 10.54 -5.96
C ASN A 93 -5.40 9.68 -7.16
N ALA A 94 -6.07 9.85 -8.30
CA ALA A 94 -5.72 9.24 -9.57
C ALA A 94 -4.52 9.93 -10.26
N GLN A 95 -4.37 11.25 -10.12
CA GLN A 95 -3.24 12.00 -10.68
C GLN A 95 -1.93 11.79 -9.93
N ARG A 96 -2.01 11.50 -8.63
CA ARG A 96 -0.85 11.00 -7.91
C ARG A 96 -0.32 9.70 -8.50
N ALA A 97 -1.12 8.95 -9.25
CA ALA A 97 -0.81 7.66 -9.86
C ALA A 97 -0.19 7.71 -11.28
N ARG A 98 0.10 8.90 -11.83
CA ARG A 98 0.64 9.10 -13.19
C ARG A 98 1.95 9.87 -13.20
#